data_AF-A0A483P1W4-F1
#
_entry.id   AF-A0A483P1W4-F1
#
_cell.length_a   1.000
_cell.length_b   1.000
_cell.length_c   1.000
_cell.angle_alpha   90.00
_cell.angle_beta   90.00
_cell.angle_gamma   90.00
#
_symmetry.space_group_name_H-M   'P 1'
#
loop_
_entity.id
_entity.type
_entity.pdbx_description
1 polymer ?
#
loop_
_entity_poly.entity_id
_entity_poly.type
_entity_poly.pdbx_seq_one_letter_code
_entity_poly.pdbx_strand_id
1 'polypeptide(L)'
;MKKITVLDSDILSKMKMRAVKSAIRKLQPETFIRQCMDYNLQRFKDSLDMLKHHPWIVNLCIKWAASSIGDKRATKVGDTRTLNKILQQTYDVMPYIPVGLKSADSIDFFFRNNLYQQLMYQTSSTGHYISREAFIFGRLDPHHKLSRRFFELTNLSVERFVMLSITFTFLISSKKNVIKEVTADMFSILTPYISREEIFYFLDSLSISYEDLPEFCKRKTTENPLKEYFLPSPFIENPLIKYNDKFLLLHTQLTLASLQTFIYDLLRRDDPEKFMDSFGSIFENLVKDLF
;
A
#
# COMPACT_ATOMS: atom_id res chain seq x y z
N MET A 1 34.61 -17.04 13.95
CA MET A 1 33.50 -16.08 13.77
C MET A 1 33.95 -14.70 14.23
N LYS A 2 34.09 -13.71 13.32
CA LYS A 2 34.39 -12.33 13.73
C LYS A 2 33.18 -11.78 14.51
N LYS A 3 33.39 -11.29 15.73
CA LYS A 3 32.40 -10.53 16.50
C LYS A 3 32.08 -9.25 15.70
N ILE A 4 30.97 -9.24 14.98
CA ILE A 4 30.44 -8.02 14.36
C ILE A 4 29.93 -7.16 15.52
N THR A 5 30.56 -6.02 15.77
CA THR A 5 30.07 -5.10 16.79
C THR A 5 28.80 -4.40 16.28
N VAL A 6 27.92 -3.97 17.20
CA VAL A 6 26.61 -3.40 16.84
C VAL A 6 26.73 -2.15 15.96
N LEU A 7 27.81 -1.36 16.14
CA LEU A 7 28.12 -0.20 15.30
C LEU A 7 28.50 -0.60 13.86
N ASP A 8 29.25 -1.69 13.69
CA ASP A 8 29.66 -2.21 12.38
C ASP A 8 28.45 -2.71 11.57
N SER A 9 27.44 -3.26 12.25
CA SER A 9 26.18 -3.72 11.64
C SER A 9 25.44 -2.57 10.96
N ASP A 10 25.27 -1.42 11.61
CA ASP A 10 24.53 -0.30 11.03
C ASP A 10 25.24 0.33 9.84
N ILE A 11 26.56 0.49 9.93
CA ILE A 11 27.37 1.04 8.84
C ILE A 11 27.29 0.11 7.63
N LEU A 12 27.46 -1.19 7.82
CA LEU A 12 27.37 -2.20 6.77
C LEU A 12 25.98 -2.19 6.11
N SER A 13 24.92 -2.07 6.90
CA SER A 13 23.54 -2.08 6.42
C SER A 13 23.20 -0.84 5.61
N LYS A 14 23.59 0.34 6.11
CA LYS A 14 23.47 1.60 5.36
C LYS A 14 24.23 1.53 4.05
N MET A 15 25.43 0.95 4.05
CA MET A 15 26.24 0.77 2.84
C MET A 15 25.56 -0.16 1.83
N LYS A 16 25.10 -1.35 2.26
CA LYS A 16 24.39 -2.30 1.39
C LYS A 16 23.10 -1.70 0.83
N MET A 17 22.30 -1.03 1.67
CA MET A 17 21.07 -0.38 1.23
C MET A 17 21.34 0.75 0.22
N ARG A 18 22.38 1.56 0.43
CA ARG A 18 22.82 2.57 -0.55
C ARG A 18 23.22 1.91 -1.87
N ALA A 19 23.88 0.76 -1.83
CA ALA A 19 24.25 0.01 -3.04
C ALA A 19 23.02 -0.47 -3.80
N VAL A 20 22.00 -1.01 -3.10
CA VAL A 20 20.72 -1.42 -3.71
C VAL A 20 20.00 -0.22 -4.34
N LYS A 21 19.81 0.87 -3.58
CA LYS A 21 19.19 2.10 -4.10
C LYS A 21 19.95 2.68 -5.30
N SER A 22 21.28 2.62 -5.27
CA SER A 22 22.13 3.05 -6.39
C SER A 22 21.96 2.14 -7.62
N ALA A 23 21.80 0.83 -7.44
CA ALA A 23 21.51 -0.10 -8.52
C ALA A 23 20.13 0.18 -9.15
N ILE A 24 19.11 0.42 -8.33
CA ILE A 24 17.75 0.76 -8.79
C ILE A 24 17.76 2.09 -9.57
N ARG A 25 18.45 3.13 -9.09
CA ARG A 25 18.54 4.45 -9.75
C ARG A 25 19.14 4.41 -11.16
N LYS A 26 19.86 3.34 -11.52
CA LYS A 26 20.42 3.16 -12.87
C LYS A 26 19.42 2.52 -13.83
N LEU A 27 18.34 1.94 -13.31
CA LEU A 27 17.30 1.29 -14.10
C LEU A 27 16.23 2.27 -14.53
N GLN A 28 15.63 2.03 -15.70
CA GLN A 28 14.43 2.73 -16.15
C GLN A 28 13.30 2.50 -15.14
N PRO A 29 12.81 3.56 -14.45
CA PRO A 29 11.87 3.41 -13.34
C PRO A 29 10.56 2.78 -13.78
N GLU A 30 9.99 3.22 -14.91
CA GLU A 30 8.73 2.66 -15.41
C GLU A 30 8.82 1.16 -15.64
N THR A 31 9.84 0.71 -16.39
CA THR A 31 10.00 -0.71 -16.70
C THR A 31 10.25 -1.53 -15.45
N PHE A 32 11.08 -1.04 -14.53
CA PHE A 32 11.38 -1.76 -13.30
C PHE A 32 10.17 -1.84 -12.36
N ILE A 33 9.38 -0.75 -12.24
CA ILE A 33 8.12 -0.75 -11.48
C ILE A 33 7.16 -1.79 -12.06
N ARG A 34 6.96 -1.81 -13.39
CA ARG A 34 6.10 -2.81 -14.05
C ARG A 34 6.58 -4.25 -13.81
N GLN A 35 7.88 -4.49 -13.86
CA GLN A 35 8.46 -5.80 -13.53
C GLN A 35 8.19 -6.22 -12.09
N CYS A 36 8.30 -5.29 -11.13
CA CYS A 36 7.93 -5.55 -9.74
C CYS A 36 6.43 -5.84 -9.59
N MET A 37 5.57 -5.11 -10.30
CA MET A 37 4.11 -5.35 -10.28
C MET A 37 3.77 -6.72 -10.88
N ASP A 38 4.39 -7.09 -11.99
CA ASP A 38 4.23 -8.41 -12.60
C ASP A 38 4.66 -9.54 -11.66
N TYR A 39 5.75 -9.34 -10.92
CA TYR A 39 6.23 -10.27 -9.91
C TYR A 39 5.29 -10.37 -8.69
N ASN A 40 4.70 -9.25 -8.26
CA ASN A 40 3.71 -9.19 -7.18
C ASN A 40 2.37 -9.84 -7.57
N LEU A 41 1.97 -9.73 -8.82
CA LEU A 41 0.67 -10.17 -9.31
C LEU A 41 0.71 -11.52 -10.02
N GLN A 42 1.83 -12.23 -10.00
CA GLN A 42 1.90 -13.56 -10.58
C GLN A 42 0.93 -14.54 -9.91
N ARG A 43 0.64 -15.64 -10.59
CA ARG A 43 -0.23 -16.68 -10.04
C ARG A 43 0.53 -17.51 -9.02
N PHE A 44 0.15 -17.41 -7.76
CA PHE A 44 0.68 -18.22 -6.67
C PHE A 44 -0.15 -19.48 -6.46
N LYS A 45 0.50 -20.54 -5.96
CA LYS A 45 -0.17 -21.80 -5.61
C LYS A 45 -1.13 -21.62 -4.43
N ASP A 46 -0.67 -20.91 -3.41
CA ASP A 46 -1.38 -20.63 -2.17
C ASP A 46 -0.83 -19.34 -1.51
N SER A 47 -1.42 -18.92 -0.40
CA SER A 47 -0.98 -17.71 0.31
C SER A 47 0.44 -17.83 0.85
N LEU A 48 0.89 -19.03 1.22
CA LEU A 48 2.24 -19.24 1.75
C LEU A 48 3.28 -19.07 0.63
N ASP A 49 2.98 -19.59 -0.55
CA ASP A 49 3.79 -19.39 -1.76
C ASP A 49 3.92 -17.90 -2.11
N MET A 50 2.83 -17.13 -2.06
CA MET A 50 2.87 -15.67 -2.23
C MET A 50 3.79 -14.98 -1.21
N LEU A 51 3.69 -15.34 0.08
CA LEU A 51 4.50 -14.72 1.13
C LEU A 51 6.00 -15.03 1.00
N LYS A 52 6.36 -16.22 0.47
CA LYS A 52 7.75 -16.57 0.16
C LYS A 52 8.38 -15.69 -0.91
N HIS A 53 7.57 -15.01 -1.71
CA HIS A 53 8.06 -14.03 -2.68
C HIS A 53 8.29 -12.63 -2.07
N HIS A 54 8.02 -12.46 -0.77
CA HIS A 54 8.32 -11.25 0.01
C HIS A 54 7.73 -9.96 -0.59
N PRO A 55 6.39 -9.85 -0.74
CA PRO A 55 5.75 -8.69 -1.38
C PRO A 55 6.09 -7.34 -0.72
N TRP A 56 6.41 -7.32 0.57
CA TRP A 56 6.88 -6.11 1.26
C TRP A 56 8.23 -5.61 0.73
N ILE A 57 9.14 -6.52 0.35
CA ILE A 57 10.42 -6.18 -0.29
C ILE A 57 10.21 -5.67 -1.70
N VAL A 58 9.28 -6.27 -2.43
CA VAL A 58 8.93 -5.84 -3.80
C VAL A 58 8.34 -4.43 -3.76
N ASN A 59 7.39 -4.17 -2.85
CA ASN A 59 6.78 -2.83 -2.68
C ASN A 59 7.81 -1.79 -2.21
N LEU A 60 8.79 -2.16 -1.39
CA LEU A 60 9.90 -1.29 -1.03
C LEU A 60 10.77 -0.94 -2.25
N CYS A 61 11.03 -1.91 -3.14
CA CYS A 61 11.73 -1.67 -4.40
C CYS A 61 10.94 -0.74 -5.32
N ILE A 62 9.61 -0.92 -5.42
CA ILE A 62 8.72 -0.02 -6.18
C ILE A 62 8.83 1.41 -5.64
N LYS A 63 8.76 1.59 -4.32
CA LYS A 63 8.92 2.92 -3.67
C LYS A 63 10.26 3.56 -4.05
N TRP A 64 11.37 2.82 -3.96
CA TRP A 64 12.69 3.37 -4.29
C TRP A 64 12.85 3.69 -5.77
N ALA A 65 12.26 2.89 -6.65
CA ALA A 65 12.24 3.13 -8.08
C ALA A 65 11.40 4.38 -8.41
N ALA A 66 10.21 4.50 -7.83
CA ALA A 66 9.35 5.68 -7.96
C ALA A 66 10.06 6.95 -7.49
N SER A 67 10.75 6.92 -6.35
CA SER A 67 11.57 8.05 -5.88
C SER A 67 12.70 8.47 -6.82
N SER A 68 13.08 7.60 -7.78
CA SER A 68 14.12 7.86 -8.78
C SER A 68 13.61 8.25 -10.16
N ILE A 69 12.29 8.38 -10.36
CA ILE A 69 11.71 8.94 -11.58
C ILE A 69 12.30 10.34 -11.83
N GLY A 70 12.73 10.58 -13.07
CA GLY A 70 13.43 11.80 -13.48
C GLY A 70 14.96 11.80 -13.23
N ASP A 71 15.54 10.74 -12.66
CA ASP A 71 17.00 10.63 -12.50
C ASP A 71 17.68 10.38 -13.85
N LYS A 72 18.59 11.28 -14.25
CA LYS A 72 19.34 11.18 -15.53
C LYS A 72 20.20 9.92 -15.65
N ARG A 73 20.50 9.24 -14.54
CA ARG A 73 21.29 7.98 -14.52
C ARG A 73 20.48 6.76 -14.89
N ALA A 74 19.15 6.86 -14.92
CA ALA A 74 18.26 5.79 -15.30
C ALA A 74 18.30 5.56 -16.81
N THR A 75 19.26 4.77 -17.28
CA THR A 75 19.44 4.48 -18.71
C THR A 75 19.27 3.00 -19.02
N LYS A 76 19.41 2.11 -18.03
CA LYS A 76 19.41 0.66 -18.23
C LYS A 76 18.00 0.09 -18.15
N VAL A 77 17.62 -0.72 -19.13
CA VAL A 77 16.45 -1.60 -19.01
C VAL A 77 16.89 -2.89 -18.30
N GLY A 78 16.28 -3.20 -17.16
CA GLY A 78 16.55 -4.42 -16.41
C GLY A 78 15.85 -5.63 -17.04
N ASP A 79 16.44 -6.81 -16.93
CA ASP A 79 15.81 -8.10 -17.23
C ASP A 79 15.35 -8.81 -15.94
N THR A 80 14.68 -9.96 -16.07
CA THR A 80 14.23 -10.76 -14.92
C THR A 80 15.38 -11.15 -13.99
N ARG A 81 16.59 -11.38 -14.54
CA ARG A 81 17.77 -11.68 -13.73
C ARG A 81 18.19 -10.48 -12.88
N THR A 82 18.14 -9.28 -13.45
CA THR A 82 18.42 -8.02 -12.74
C THR A 82 17.37 -7.77 -11.66
N LEU A 83 16.09 -8.00 -11.95
CA LEU A 83 15.00 -7.93 -10.97
C LEU A 83 15.29 -8.86 -9.77
N ASN A 84 15.45 -10.16 -10.02
CA ASN A 84 15.67 -11.15 -8.96
C ASN A 84 16.93 -10.84 -8.14
N LYS A 85 18.00 -10.36 -8.80
CA LYS A 85 19.22 -9.93 -8.11
C LYS A 85 18.94 -8.75 -7.16
N ILE A 86 18.20 -7.74 -7.60
CA ILE A 86 17.88 -6.58 -6.75
C ILE A 86 16.97 -6.99 -5.59
N LEU A 87 15.95 -7.81 -5.85
CA LEU A 87 15.06 -8.32 -4.80
C LEU A 87 15.85 -9.12 -3.75
N GLN A 88 16.73 -10.03 -4.18
CA GLN A 88 17.59 -10.79 -3.28
C GLN A 88 18.54 -9.88 -2.49
N GLN A 89 19.21 -8.93 -3.16
CA GLN A 89 20.09 -7.99 -2.47
C GLN A 89 19.34 -7.11 -1.45
N THR A 90 18.08 -6.78 -1.74
CA THR A 90 17.22 -6.03 -0.82
C THR A 90 16.84 -6.90 0.38
N TYR A 91 16.48 -8.16 0.14
CA TYR A 91 16.18 -9.15 1.18
C TYR A 91 17.39 -9.40 2.10
N ASP A 92 18.60 -9.52 1.55
CA ASP A 92 19.83 -9.79 2.31
C ASP A 92 20.21 -8.66 3.29
N VAL A 93 19.57 -7.49 3.20
CA VAL A 93 19.75 -6.35 4.12
C VAL A 93 18.75 -6.38 5.28
N MET A 94 17.60 -7.03 5.11
CA MET A 94 16.55 -7.09 6.14
C MET A 94 17.00 -7.69 7.49
N PRO A 95 17.91 -8.68 7.57
CA PRO A 95 18.38 -9.21 8.85
C PRO A 95 19.13 -8.21 9.74
N TYR A 96 19.54 -7.05 9.21
CA TYR A 96 20.28 -6.08 10.00
C TYR A 96 19.36 -5.11 10.76
N ILE A 97 19.48 -5.11 12.09
CA ILE A 97 18.66 -4.30 13.00
C ILE A 97 19.39 -2.99 13.36
N PRO A 98 18.77 -1.81 13.20
CA PRO A 98 19.34 -0.50 13.57
C PRO A 98 19.81 -0.40 15.03
N VAL A 99 20.94 0.25 15.29
CA VAL A 99 21.56 0.44 16.62
C VAL A 99 20.59 1.06 17.64
N GLY A 100 19.70 1.97 17.21
CA GLY A 100 18.71 2.64 18.07
C GLY A 100 17.40 1.87 18.29
N LEU A 101 17.23 0.69 17.68
CA LEU A 101 16.07 -0.18 17.85
C LEU A 101 16.36 -1.36 18.79
N LYS A 102 17.60 -1.47 19.28
CA LYS A 102 18.03 -2.53 20.20
C LYS A 102 17.89 -2.17 21.69
N SER A 103 17.72 -0.89 22.04
CA SER A 103 17.81 -0.42 23.44
C SER A 103 16.49 -0.45 24.25
N ALA A 104 15.47 -1.17 23.78
CA ALA A 104 14.37 -1.70 24.58
C ALA A 104 13.76 -2.87 23.79
N ASP A 105 13.77 -4.09 24.33
CA ASP A 105 13.11 -5.29 23.78
C ASP A 105 13.36 -5.57 22.28
N SER A 106 14.65 -5.69 21.94
CA SER A 106 15.16 -5.80 20.55
C SER A 106 14.58 -6.93 19.70
N ILE A 107 14.11 -8.02 20.31
CA ILE A 107 13.52 -9.18 19.63
C ILE A 107 12.04 -8.92 19.35
N ASP A 108 11.28 -8.49 20.36
CA ASP A 108 9.86 -8.18 20.21
C ASP A 108 9.66 -7.04 19.22
N PHE A 109 10.49 -6.01 19.22
CA PHE A 109 10.41 -4.93 18.23
C PHE A 109 10.70 -5.43 16.79
N PHE A 110 11.71 -6.28 16.61
CA PHE A 110 12.03 -6.86 15.31
C PHE A 110 10.90 -7.77 14.81
N PHE A 111 10.42 -8.69 15.65
CA PHE A 111 9.29 -9.56 15.31
C PHE A 111 8.05 -8.73 15.04
N ARG A 112 7.71 -7.78 15.91
CA ARG A 112 6.52 -6.94 15.79
C ARG A 112 6.50 -6.17 14.47
N ASN A 113 7.59 -5.52 14.07
CA ASN A 113 7.56 -4.73 12.84
C ASN A 113 7.66 -5.57 11.56
N ASN A 114 8.43 -6.66 11.57
CA ASN A 114 8.43 -7.60 10.45
C ASN A 114 7.06 -8.30 10.33
N LEU A 115 6.48 -8.75 11.45
CA LEU A 115 5.14 -9.31 11.45
C LEU A 115 4.14 -8.27 10.96
N TYR A 116 4.17 -7.03 11.44
CA TYR A 116 3.17 -6.05 11.02
C TYR A 116 3.16 -5.81 9.51
N GLN A 117 4.34 -5.73 8.89
CA GLN A 117 4.41 -5.66 7.44
C GLN A 117 3.86 -6.92 6.77
N GLN A 118 4.19 -8.09 7.27
CA GLN A 118 3.80 -9.38 6.69
C GLN A 118 2.31 -9.70 6.91
N LEU A 119 1.76 -9.33 8.06
CA LEU A 119 0.39 -9.58 8.50
C LEU A 119 -0.61 -8.94 7.55
N MET A 120 -0.31 -7.74 7.04
CA MET A 120 -1.14 -7.08 6.03
C MET A 120 -1.37 -7.93 4.79
N TYR A 121 -0.42 -8.80 4.43
CA TYR A 121 -0.54 -9.70 3.28
C TYR A 121 -1.16 -11.07 3.64
N GLN A 122 -1.40 -11.33 4.92
CA GLN A 122 -1.93 -12.61 5.42
C GLN A 122 -3.43 -12.57 5.75
N THR A 123 -4.02 -11.38 5.92
CA THR A 123 -5.42 -11.25 6.31
C THR A 123 -6.37 -11.58 5.15
N SER A 124 -7.35 -12.43 5.42
CA SER A 124 -8.29 -12.96 4.42
C SER A 124 -9.72 -12.44 4.57
N SER A 125 -10.04 -11.65 5.61
CA SER A 125 -11.42 -11.29 5.96
C SER A 125 -11.76 -9.83 5.68
N THR A 126 -11.60 -9.37 4.44
CA THR A 126 -11.86 -7.97 4.03
C THR A 126 -13.33 -7.55 4.27
N GLY A 127 -14.28 -8.47 4.10
CA GLY A 127 -15.71 -8.18 4.20
C GLY A 127 -16.13 -7.59 5.55
N HIS A 128 -15.71 -8.17 6.68
CA HIS A 128 -16.11 -7.68 8.00
C HIS A 128 -15.62 -6.26 8.28
N TYR A 129 -14.43 -5.89 7.77
CA TYR A 129 -13.88 -4.55 7.95
C TYR A 129 -14.59 -3.51 7.09
N ILE A 130 -14.90 -3.84 5.83
CA ILE A 130 -15.69 -2.95 4.97
C ILE A 130 -17.10 -2.76 5.55
N SER A 131 -17.73 -3.84 6.05
CA SER A 131 -19.02 -3.75 6.75
C SER A 131 -18.95 -2.85 7.98
N ARG A 132 -17.82 -2.83 8.70
CA ARG A 132 -17.59 -1.92 9.83
C ARG A 132 -17.49 -0.46 9.37
N GLU A 133 -16.79 -0.17 8.27
CA GLU A 133 -16.77 1.20 7.72
C GLU A 133 -18.17 1.63 7.28
N ALA A 134 -18.93 0.74 6.64
CA ALA A 134 -20.32 0.98 6.29
C ALA A 134 -21.21 1.24 7.52
N PHE A 135 -20.99 0.50 8.61
CA PHE A 135 -21.73 0.68 9.85
C PHE A 135 -21.39 2.01 10.54
N ILE A 136 -20.12 2.39 10.58
CA ILE A 136 -19.66 3.62 11.25
C ILE A 136 -20.03 4.86 10.43
N PHE A 137 -19.75 4.86 9.14
CA PHE A 137 -19.85 6.05 8.29
C PHE A 137 -21.11 6.08 7.43
N GLY A 138 -21.67 4.92 7.06
CA GLY A 138 -22.85 4.84 6.19
C GLY A 138 -24.16 5.21 6.87
N ARG A 139 -24.19 5.27 8.20
CA ARG A 139 -25.36 5.71 9.00
C ARG A 139 -25.36 7.20 9.30
N LEU A 140 -24.27 7.90 8.99
CA LEU A 140 -24.18 9.33 9.25
C LEU A 140 -25.14 10.07 8.32
N ASP A 141 -25.75 11.13 8.85
CA ASP A 141 -26.55 12.05 8.05
C ASP A 141 -25.71 12.55 6.84
N PRO A 142 -26.26 12.64 5.62
CA PRO A 142 -25.52 13.15 4.46
C PRO A 142 -24.93 14.55 4.65
N HIS A 143 -25.54 15.39 5.49
CA HIS A 143 -25.05 16.72 5.87
C HIS A 143 -24.08 16.70 7.07
N HIS A 144 -23.85 15.53 7.67
CA HIS A 144 -22.82 15.36 8.68
C HIS A 144 -21.44 15.79 8.11
N LYS A 145 -20.61 16.41 8.95
CA LYS A 145 -19.33 16.99 8.54
C LYS A 145 -18.42 15.97 7.86
N LEU A 146 -18.32 14.76 8.42
CA LEU A 146 -17.51 13.68 7.86
C LEU A 146 -18.05 13.16 6.51
N SER A 147 -19.38 13.01 6.37
CA SER A 147 -20.01 12.57 5.12
C SER A 147 -19.78 13.58 3.99
N ARG A 148 -19.96 14.87 4.29
CA ARG A 148 -19.67 15.96 3.34
C ARG A 148 -18.19 16.00 2.96
N ARG A 149 -17.30 15.90 3.95
CA ARG A 149 -15.86 15.94 3.69
C ARG A 149 -15.41 14.75 2.84
N PHE A 150 -15.95 13.55 3.10
CA PHE A 150 -15.68 12.39 2.27
C PHE A 150 -16.14 12.60 0.83
N PHE A 151 -17.35 13.16 0.64
CA PHE A 151 -17.88 13.50 -0.68
C PHE A 151 -17.01 14.55 -1.40
N GLU A 152 -16.56 15.60 -0.70
CA GLU A 152 -15.66 16.61 -1.26
C GLU A 152 -14.31 16.03 -1.73
N LEU A 153 -13.79 15.03 -1.02
CA LEU A 153 -12.49 14.41 -1.33
C LEU A 153 -12.58 13.36 -2.44
N THR A 154 -13.73 12.71 -2.60
CA THR A 154 -13.87 11.52 -3.48
C THR A 154 -14.92 11.67 -4.58
N ASN A 155 -15.76 12.70 -4.53
CA ASN A 155 -16.99 12.83 -5.33
C ASN A 155 -17.95 11.63 -5.19
N LEU A 156 -17.87 10.89 -4.09
CA LEU A 156 -18.69 9.73 -3.82
C LEU A 156 -19.35 9.82 -2.44
N SER A 157 -20.58 9.32 -2.34
CA SER A 157 -21.15 9.04 -1.02
C SER A 157 -20.49 7.81 -0.41
N VAL A 158 -20.51 7.72 0.92
CA VAL A 158 -19.98 6.57 1.67
C VAL A 158 -20.63 5.27 1.20
N GLU A 159 -21.95 5.26 1.00
CA GLU A 159 -22.69 4.09 0.52
C GLU A 159 -22.17 3.60 -0.84
N ARG A 160 -22.00 4.52 -1.80
CA ARG A 160 -21.52 4.20 -3.15
C ARG A 160 -20.09 3.67 -3.11
N PHE A 161 -19.24 4.31 -2.31
CA PHE A 161 -17.87 3.86 -2.10
C PHE A 161 -17.80 2.44 -1.50
N VAL A 162 -18.63 2.15 -0.50
CA VAL A 162 -18.71 0.81 0.12
C VAL A 162 -19.17 -0.24 -0.89
N MET A 163 -20.21 0.03 -1.67
CA MET A 163 -20.69 -0.88 -2.72
C MET A 163 -19.57 -1.20 -3.72
N LEU A 164 -18.87 -0.17 -4.21
CA LEU A 164 -17.75 -0.32 -5.12
C LEU A 164 -16.58 -1.09 -4.48
N SER A 165 -16.28 -0.85 -3.20
CA SER A 165 -15.25 -1.56 -2.44
C SER A 165 -15.53 -3.05 -2.28
N ILE A 166 -16.78 -3.42 -2.01
CA ILE A 166 -17.22 -4.82 -1.93
C ILE A 166 -17.07 -5.50 -3.29
N THR A 167 -17.58 -4.89 -4.36
CA THR A 167 -17.45 -5.42 -5.71
C THR A 167 -15.99 -5.54 -6.13
N PHE A 168 -15.17 -4.53 -5.84
CA PHE A 168 -13.75 -4.56 -6.18
C PHE A 168 -13.03 -5.69 -5.44
N THR A 169 -13.33 -5.87 -4.16
CA THR A 169 -12.83 -6.99 -3.34
C THR A 169 -13.14 -8.35 -4.00
N PHE A 170 -14.37 -8.57 -4.45
CA PHE A 170 -14.75 -9.81 -5.15
C PHE A 170 -14.01 -9.98 -6.48
N LEU A 171 -13.86 -8.90 -7.25
CA LEU A 171 -13.16 -8.92 -8.54
C LEU A 171 -11.70 -9.34 -8.36
N ILE A 172 -10.95 -8.69 -7.47
CA ILE A 172 -9.50 -8.92 -7.31
C ILE A 172 -9.15 -10.16 -6.49
N SER A 173 -10.08 -10.69 -5.69
CA SER A 173 -9.87 -11.92 -4.90
C SER A 173 -10.10 -13.20 -5.71
N SER A 174 -10.60 -13.08 -6.95
CA SER A 174 -10.88 -14.24 -7.80
C SER A 174 -9.60 -14.95 -8.22
N LYS A 175 -9.42 -16.21 -7.79
CA LYS A 175 -8.25 -17.04 -8.16
C LYS A 175 -8.17 -17.41 -9.64
N LYS A 176 -9.22 -17.12 -10.42
CA LYS A 176 -9.31 -17.52 -11.84
C LYS A 176 -8.45 -16.62 -12.73
N ASN A 177 -8.41 -15.32 -12.45
CA ASN A 177 -7.76 -14.33 -13.31
C ASN A 177 -6.82 -13.44 -12.50
N VAL A 178 -5.57 -13.32 -12.96
CA VAL A 178 -4.64 -12.31 -12.46
C VAL A 178 -5.06 -10.96 -13.04
N ILE A 179 -5.47 -10.03 -12.17
CA ILE A 179 -5.81 -8.66 -12.55
C ILE A 179 -4.58 -7.80 -12.37
N LYS A 180 -4.10 -7.20 -13.46
CA LYS A 180 -3.00 -6.22 -13.45
C LYS A 180 -3.46 -4.80 -13.68
N GLU A 181 -4.55 -4.65 -14.42
CA GLU A 181 -5.16 -3.40 -14.81
C GLU A 181 -6.64 -3.46 -14.45
N VAL A 182 -7.13 -2.39 -13.85
CA VAL A 182 -8.53 -2.23 -13.44
C VAL A 182 -9.17 -1.17 -14.32
N THR A 183 -10.32 -1.51 -14.88
CA THR A 183 -11.10 -0.58 -15.70
C THR A 183 -12.52 -0.48 -15.18
N ALA A 184 -13.22 0.60 -15.54
CA ALA A 184 -14.61 0.79 -15.14
C ALA A 184 -15.53 -0.34 -15.65
N ASP A 185 -15.21 -0.95 -16.78
CA ASP A 185 -16.01 -2.01 -17.40
C ASP A 185 -16.05 -3.29 -16.55
N MET A 186 -15.05 -3.48 -15.68
CA MET A 186 -15.03 -4.59 -14.73
C MET A 186 -16.14 -4.48 -13.68
N PHE A 187 -16.71 -3.29 -13.48
CA PHE A 187 -17.83 -3.01 -12.58
C PHE A 187 -19.18 -3.01 -13.30
N SER A 188 -19.27 -3.59 -14.51
CA SER A 188 -20.48 -3.62 -15.33
C SER A 188 -21.75 -4.08 -14.59
N ILE A 189 -21.62 -4.99 -13.60
CA ILE A 189 -22.75 -5.42 -12.75
C ILE A 189 -23.41 -4.29 -11.95
N LEU A 190 -22.68 -3.22 -11.65
CA LEU A 190 -23.16 -2.06 -10.90
C LEU A 190 -23.66 -0.93 -11.80
N THR A 191 -23.44 -0.99 -13.12
CA THR A 191 -23.83 0.09 -14.06
C THR A 191 -25.32 0.46 -14.06
N PRO A 192 -26.28 -0.41 -13.71
CA PRO A 192 -27.67 0.01 -13.52
C PRO A 192 -27.90 0.95 -12.33
N TYR A 193 -26.97 0.96 -11.37
CA TYR A 193 -27.10 1.69 -10.10
C TYR A 193 -26.07 2.79 -9.94
N ILE A 194 -24.87 2.62 -10.50
CA ILE A 194 -23.71 3.49 -10.36
C ILE A 194 -23.21 3.87 -11.74
N SER A 195 -23.06 5.17 -11.98
CA SER A 195 -22.55 5.67 -13.25
C SER A 195 -21.10 5.28 -13.50
N ARG A 196 -20.68 5.28 -14.77
CA ARG A 196 -19.28 5.05 -15.15
C ARG A 196 -18.34 6.10 -14.55
N GLU A 197 -18.83 7.32 -14.40
CA GLU A 197 -18.11 8.44 -13.80
C GLU A 197 -17.84 8.20 -12.31
N GLU A 198 -18.84 7.75 -11.55
CA GLU A 198 -18.65 7.36 -10.14
C GLU A 198 -17.66 6.20 -9.97
N ILE A 199 -17.67 5.21 -10.88
CA ILE A 199 -16.66 4.14 -10.87
C ILE A 199 -15.25 4.73 -11.11
N PHE A 200 -15.13 5.72 -11.99
CA PHE A 200 -13.85 6.40 -12.22
C PHE A 200 -13.40 7.18 -10.98
N TYR A 201 -14.29 7.94 -10.33
CA TYR A 201 -14.00 8.62 -9.07
C TYR A 201 -13.53 7.65 -7.97
N PHE A 202 -14.13 6.46 -7.90
CA PHE A 202 -13.71 5.42 -6.97
C PHE A 202 -12.28 4.94 -7.26
N LEU A 203 -11.98 4.58 -8.51
CA LEU A 203 -10.65 4.12 -8.88
C LEU A 203 -9.61 5.24 -8.71
N ASP A 204 -9.95 6.48 -9.06
CA ASP A 204 -9.10 7.65 -8.90
C ASP A 204 -8.78 7.93 -7.43
N SER A 205 -9.77 7.80 -6.53
CA SER A 205 -9.56 7.98 -5.08
C SER A 205 -8.61 6.94 -4.45
N LEU A 206 -8.47 5.77 -5.07
CA LEU A 206 -7.53 4.71 -4.67
C LEU A 206 -6.18 4.80 -5.39
N SER A 207 -6.00 5.81 -6.23
CA SER A 207 -4.88 5.89 -7.15
C SER A 207 -3.96 7.05 -6.84
N ILE A 208 -2.70 6.84 -7.21
CA ILE A 208 -1.75 7.92 -7.38
C ILE A 208 -1.33 8.02 -8.84
N SER A 209 -1.30 9.24 -9.39
CA SER A 209 -0.79 9.48 -10.74
C SER A 209 0.69 9.10 -10.83
N TYR A 210 1.11 8.61 -11.99
CA TYR A 210 2.52 8.28 -12.21
C TYR A 210 3.43 9.51 -12.08
N GLU A 211 2.90 10.68 -12.41
CA GLU A 211 3.56 11.98 -12.32
C GLU A 211 3.80 12.39 -10.86
N ASP A 212 2.89 12.07 -9.94
CA ASP A 212 2.98 12.41 -8.52
C ASP A 212 3.70 11.35 -7.67
N LEU A 213 3.84 10.12 -8.18
CA LEU A 213 4.60 9.02 -7.54
C LEU A 213 5.98 9.42 -6.99
N PRO A 214 6.81 10.21 -7.70
CA PRO A 214 8.16 10.52 -7.24
C PRO A 214 8.12 11.35 -5.96
N GLU A 215 7.25 12.36 -5.92
CA GLU A 215 7.11 13.27 -4.79
C GLU A 215 6.46 12.56 -3.60
N PHE A 216 5.38 11.81 -3.83
CA PHE A 216 4.76 10.97 -2.82
C PHE A 216 5.74 10.00 -2.17
N CYS A 217 6.52 9.26 -2.97
CA CYS A 217 7.46 8.29 -2.43
C CYS A 217 8.62 8.96 -1.69
N LYS A 218 9.10 10.11 -2.16
CA LYS A 218 10.16 10.90 -1.48
C LYS A 218 9.72 11.40 -0.11
N ARG A 219 8.50 11.95 0.01
CA ARG A 219 7.94 12.40 1.30
C ARG A 219 7.83 11.28 2.33
N LYS A 220 7.68 10.03 1.88
CA LYS A 220 7.59 8.84 2.72
C LYS A 220 8.95 8.15 2.93
N THR A 221 10.06 8.77 2.52
CA THR A 221 11.41 8.29 2.88
C THR A 221 11.80 8.78 4.27
N THR A 222 12.62 7.99 4.97
CA THR A 222 13.07 8.32 6.32
C THR A 222 14.54 8.73 6.32
N GLU A 223 14.89 9.64 7.22
CA GLU A 223 16.30 10.04 7.43
C GLU A 223 17.20 8.86 7.82
N ASN A 224 16.67 7.91 8.61
CA ASN A 224 17.31 6.63 8.84
C ASN A 224 16.82 5.61 7.80
N PRO A 225 17.65 5.26 6.79
CA PRO A 225 17.21 4.41 5.69
C PRO A 225 16.78 3.02 6.15
N LEU A 226 17.39 2.50 7.21
CA LEU A 226 17.06 1.16 7.72
C LEU A 226 15.65 1.08 8.30
N LYS A 227 15.07 2.20 8.76
CA LYS A 227 13.67 2.22 9.22
C LYS A 227 12.69 1.89 8.09
N GLU A 228 13.05 2.15 6.83
CA GLU A 228 12.16 1.85 5.70
C GLU A 228 11.82 0.37 5.56
N TYR A 229 12.69 -0.53 6.04
CA TYR A 229 12.43 -1.98 6.06
C TYR A 229 11.38 -2.40 7.09
N PHE A 230 11.03 -1.52 8.02
CA PHE A 230 10.13 -1.82 9.14
C PHE A 230 8.84 -0.98 9.11
N LEU A 231 8.69 -0.09 8.12
CA LEU A 231 7.51 0.75 7.96
C LEU A 231 6.53 0.14 6.95
N PRO A 232 5.21 0.21 7.19
CA PRO A 232 4.21 -0.23 6.22
C PRO A 232 4.46 0.38 4.84
N SER A 233 4.07 -0.35 3.80
CA SER A 233 4.15 0.16 2.42
C SER A 233 3.30 1.44 2.31
N PRO A 234 3.85 2.57 1.81
CA PRO A 234 3.04 3.77 1.63
C PRO A 234 1.91 3.56 0.63
N PHE A 235 2.01 2.54 -0.23
CA PHE A 235 0.97 2.22 -1.20
C PHE A 235 -0.32 1.67 -0.57
N ILE A 236 -0.36 1.39 0.74
CA ILE A 236 -1.65 1.15 1.42
C ILE A 236 -2.57 2.37 1.30
N GLU A 237 -2.01 3.57 1.15
CA GLU A 237 -2.73 4.82 0.96
C GLU A 237 -3.32 4.97 -0.44
N ASN A 238 -2.64 4.40 -1.45
CA ASN A 238 -2.98 4.47 -2.87
C ASN A 238 -2.54 3.15 -3.52
N PRO A 239 -3.38 2.09 -3.46
CA PRO A 239 -3.02 0.76 -3.93
C PRO A 239 -2.93 0.63 -5.46
N LEU A 240 -3.35 1.67 -6.20
CA LEU A 240 -3.34 1.74 -7.65
C LEU A 240 -2.38 2.83 -8.15
N ILE A 241 -1.78 2.60 -9.30
CA ILE A 241 -1.05 3.63 -10.05
C ILE A 241 -1.87 4.00 -11.29
N LYS A 242 -2.21 5.28 -11.42
CA LYS A 242 -2.86 5.81 -12.63
C LYS A 242 -1.79 6.18 -13.65
N TYR A 243 -1.85 5.59 -14.84
CA TYR A 243 -0.92 5.86 -15.94
C TYR A 243 -1.65 5.73 -17.28
N ASN A 244 -1.66 6.80 -18.09
CA ASN A 244 -2.37 6.86 -19.38
C ASN A 244 -3.82 6.34 -19.29
N ASP A 245 -4.61 6.90 -18.36
CA ASP A 245 -6.01 6.53 -18.08
C ASP A 245 -6.26 5.07 -17.67
N LYS A 246 -5.20 4.34 -17.31
CA LYS A 246 -5.27 2.98 -16.78
C LYS A 246 -4.96 2.96 -15.30
N PHE A 247 -5.67 2.13 -14.55
CA PHE A 247 -5.43 1.92 -13.14
C PHE A 247 -4.69 0.61 -12.92
N LEU A 248 -3.41 0.69 -12.62
CA LEU A 248 -2.52 -0.46 -12.49
C LEU A 248 -2.50 -0.93 -11.04
N LEU A 249 -2.80 -2.20 -10.80
CA LEU A 249 -2.87 -2.80 -9.47
C LEU A 249 -1.46 -3.11 -8.96
N LEU A 250 -1.10 -2.64 -7.75
CA LEU A 250 0.23 -2.92 -7.18
C LEU A 250 0.36 -4.32 -6.61
N HIS A 251 -0.63 -4.74 -5.82
CA HIS A 251 -0.70 -6.05 -5.18
C HIS A 251 -2.11 -6.28 -4.62
N THR A 252 -2.66 -7.49 -4.79
CA THR A 252 -4.04 -7.82 -4.39
C THR A 252 -4.27 -7.60 -2.89
N GLN A 253 -3.47 -8.22 -2.01
CA GLN A 253 -3.70 -8.14 -0.56
C GLN A 253 -3.44 -6.74 0.01
N LEU A 254 -2.55 -5.95 -0.61
CA LEU A 254 -2.31 -4.57 -0.20
C LEU A 254 -3.52 -3.69 -0.55
N THR A 255 -4.11 -3.93 -1.72
CA THR A 255 -5.36 -3.27 -2.14
C THR A 255 -6.51 -3.65 -1.23
N LEU A 256 -6.65 -4.94 -0.90
CA LEU A 256 -7.65 -5.39 0.06
C LEU A 256 -7.45 -4.72 1.42
N ALA A 257 -6.23 -4.65 1.93
CA ALA A 257 -5.94 -3.97 3.20
C ALA A 257 -6.29 -2.48 3.15
N SER A 258 -5.98 -1.79 2.04
CA SER A 258 -6.35 -0.39 1.82
C SER A 258 -7.86 -0.17 1.91
N LEU A 259 -8.67 -1.04 1.27
CA LEU A 259 -10.13 -0.95 1.28
C LEU A 259 -10.76 -1.17 2.66
N GLN A 260 -10.05 -1.81 3.61
CA GLN A 260 -10.61 -2.14 4.94
C GLN A 260 -10.71 -0.94 5.88
N THR A 261 -9.91 0.10 5.63
CA THR A 261 -9.78 1.28 6.51
C THR A 261 -9.77 2.58 5.71
N PHE A 262 -10.14 2.54 4.43
CA PHE A 262 -9.97 3.67 3.51
C PHE A 262 -10.70 4.92 4.00
N ILE A 263 -11.97 4.80 4.38
CA ILE A 263 -12.78 5.96 4.75
C ILE A 263 -12.20 6.61 6.01
N TYR A 264 -11.89 5.79 7.02
CA TYR A 264 -11.26 6.24 8.25
C TYR A 264 -9.90 6.91 7.98
N ASP A 265 -9.01 6.24 7.25
CA ASP A 265 -7.64 6.71 7.02
C ASP A 265 -7.61 7.96 6.14
N LEU A 266 -8.50 8.06 5.14
CA LEU A 266 -8.63 9.23 4.28
C LEU A 266 -9.03 10.46 5.12
N LEU A 267 -10.11 10.36 5.89
CA LEU A 267 -10.64 11.46 6.68
C LEU A 267 -9.67 11.90 7.78
N ARG A 268 -9.04 10.92 8.47
CA ARG A 268 -8.05 11.20 9.51
C ARG A 268 -6.78 11.84 8.97
N ARG A 269 -6.34 11.47 7.75
CA ARG A 269 -5.13 12.02 7.13
C ARG A 269 -5.34 13.42 6.58
N ASP A 270 -6.54 13.71 6.08
CA ASP A 270 -6.89 15.04 5.53
C ASP A 270 -6.93 16.12 6.62
N ASP A 271 -7.67 15.88 7.71
CA ASP A 271 -7.74 16.81 8.85
C ASP A 271 -7.88 16.03 10.18
N PRO A 272 -6.75 15.66 10.82
CA PRO A 272 -6.77 14.85 12.03
C PRO A 272 -7.54 15.48 13.18
N GLU A 273 -7.46 16.81 13.34
CA GLU A 273 -8.10 17.53 14.44
C GLU A 273 -9.61 17.52 14.26
N LYS A 274 -10.12 17.99 13.12
CA LYS A 274 -11.57 18.00 12.85
C LYS A 274 -12.16 16.60 12.81
N PHE A 275 -11.39 15.62 12.35
CA PHE A 275 -11.81 14.23 12.36
C PHE A 275 -12.04 13.74 13.79
N MET A 276 -11.05 13.92 14.68
CA MET A 276 -11.13 13.42 16.06
C MET A 276 -12.22 14.14 16.88
N ASP A 277 -12.46 15.42 16.62
CA ASP A 277 -13.55 16.19 17.25
C ASP A 277 -14.94 15.57 17.01
N SER A 278 -15.15 14.97 15.84
CA SER A 278 -16.44 14.37 15.47
C SER A 278 -16.49 12.88 15.75
N PHE A 279 -15.39 12.16 15.50
CA PHE A 279 -15.34 10.70 15.52
C PHE A 279 -15.61 10.09 16.90
N GLY A 280 -15.13 10.71 17.98
CA GLY A 280 -15.34 10.21 19.35
C GLY A 280 -16.83 10.05 19.67
N SER A 281 -17.62 11.09 19.39
CA SER A 281 -19.07 11.08 19.62
C SER A 281 -19.82 10.04 18.78
N ILE A 282 -19.40 9.84 17.53
CA ILE A 282 -19.97 8.82 16.63
C ILE A 282 -19.70 7.44 17.22
N PHE A 283 -18.45 7.18 17.62
CA PHE A 283 -18.06 5.89 18.16
C PHE A 283 -18.79 5.58 19.46
N GLU A 284 -18.91 6.53 20.38
CA GLU A 284 -19.66 6.36 21.62
C GLU A 284 -21.13 6.05 21.39
N ASN A 285 -21.78 6.74 20.46
CA ASN A 285 -23.18 6.47 20.11
C ASN A 285 -23.36 5.07 19.50
N LEU A 286 -22.44 4.66 18.63
CA LEU A 286 -22.47 3.32 18.04
C LEU A 286 -22.29 2.21 19.08
N VAL A 287 -21.44 2.44 20.10
CA VAL A 287 -21.29 1.49 21.21
C VAL A 287 -22.58 1.42 22.03
N LYS A 288 -23.24 2.55 22.31
CA LYS A 288 -24.55 2.57 23.01
C LYS A 288 -25.65 1.85 22.23
N ASP A 289 -25.64 1.88 20.91
CA ASP A 289 -26.63 1.17 20.10
C ASP A 289 -26.43 -0.36 20.09
N LEU A 290 -25.26 -0.85 20.51
CA LEU A 290 -24.89 -2.27 20.52
C LEU A 290 -25.04 -2.94 21.91
N PHE A 291 -25.16 -2.16 22.98
CA PHE A 291 -25.25 -2.62 24.38
C PHE A 291 -26.45 -2.03 25.10
#